data_AF-A0A1Y0I961-F1
#
_entry.id   AF-A0A1Y0I961-F1
#
_cell.length_a   1.000
_cell.length_b   1.000
_cell.length_c   1.000
_cell.angle_alpha   90.00
_cell.angle_beta   90.00
_cell.angle_gamma   90.00
#
_symmetry.space_group_name_H-M   'P 1'
#
loop_
_entity.id
_entity.type
_entity.pdbx_description
1 polymer ?
#
loop_
_entity_poly.entity_id
_entity_poly.type
_entity_poly.pdbx_seq_one_letter_code
_entity_poly.pdbx_strand_id
1 'polypeptide(L)'
;MNVPELLDDVETRLVRTLRLSRLKNKIVGTGYITGLRALSTILNIPKPTVFMSKGASIRLCESVSQFGLEKALIVTDEMLYKLGVLDGILAELDKQGMQYSLFTEVLPDPTFQVVDAGLRRYQQDSCDCVMAIGGGSSIDAAKVIALAATNEVEPIGLVGILKGKKPAAPFFAIPTTSGTGSEATIGAVISDADSHKKELVIDTKVVPLLAALDPELMKGLPAHITAATGIDALTHLIEAYLSGLATKESDYYARSGIQMIFENLPQACKRGTVIRAREKMALASYYGGLTINIAGLGYVHAFAHQLGALYQIPHGESNAKVLPQVLEFNKLCCQERMAELARMLKLGREGDSDSELASVFIEAVQKLIADVGIEPTVEKLARKDFNTIIAAAFKEANTTYAVPKYMSYDEAEQLLMALAATGMNLPK
;
A
#
# COMPACT_ATOMS: atom_id res chain seq x y z
N MET A 1 -25.63 25.07 25.84
CA MET A 1 -25.73 24.17 24.68
C MET A 1 -25.25 24.96 23.48
N ASN A 2 -24.08 24.64 22.93
CA ASN A 2 -23.39 25.48 21.96
C ASN A 2 -24.11 25.38 20.60
N VAL A 3 -24.54 26.51 20.04
CA VAL A 3 -25.25 26.58 18.74
C VAL A 3 -24.46 25.89 17.59
N PRO A 4 -23.12 25.93 17.54
CA PRO A 4 -22.34 25.18 16.55
C PRO A 4 -22.47 23.65 16.68
N GLU A 5 -22.46 23.10 17.89
CA GLU A 5 -22.62 21.65 18.12
C GLU A 5 -24.02 21.16 17.75
N LEU A 6 -25.03 22.01 17.94
CA LEU A 6 -26.41 21.69 17.55
C LEU A 6 -26.56 21.72 16.01
N LEU A 7 -25.87 22.63 15.32
CA LEU A 7 -25.84 22.70 13.86
C LEU A 7 -25.05 21.52 13.26
N ASP A 8 -23.93 21.12 13.87
CA ASP A 8 -23.18 19.92 13.47
C ASP A 8 -23.99 18.64 13.74
N ASP A 9 -24.71 18.53 14.87
CA ASP A 9 -25.59 17.36 15.14
C ASP A 9 -26.79 17.33 14.20
N VAL A 10 -27.36 18.49 13.85
CA VAL A 10 -28.48 18.60 12.89
C VAL A 10 -28.00 18.34 11.45
N GLU A 11 -26.83 18.82 11.04
CA GLU A 11 -26.21 18.49 9.75
C GLU A 11 -25.86 17.01 9.69
N THR A 12 -25.31 16.45 10.76
CA THR A 12 -25.01 15.01 10.87
C THR A 12 -26.27 14.17 10.75
N ARG A 13 -27.40 14.60 11.34
CA ARG A 13 -28.70 13.92 11.23
C ARG A 13 -29.38 14.09 9.86
N LEU A 14 -29.26 15.25 9.21
CA LEU A 14 -29.84 15.51 7.89
C LEU A 14 -29.07 14.84 6.75
N VAL A 15 -27.74 14.87 6.81
CA VAL A 15 -26.83 14.25 5.83
C VAL A 15 -26.89 12.72 5.91
N ARG A 16 -27.32 12.14 7.03
CA ARG A 16 -27.54 10.69 7.19
C ARG A 16 -28.65 10.10 6.33
N THR A 17 -29.46 10.90 5.63
CA THR A 17 -30.35 10.31 4.61
C THR A 17 -29.51 9.81 3.42
N LEU A 18 -29.73 8.53 3.04
CA LEU A 18 -29.00 7.80 1.98
C LEU A 18 -28.66 8.61 0.73
N ARG A 19 -29.61 9.41 0.25
CA ARG A 19 -29.46 10.20 -0.99
C ARG A 19 -28.60 11.46 -0.78
N LEU A 20 -28.67 12.10 0.39
CA LEU A 20 -27.91 13.33 0.66
C LEU A 20 -26.44 13.03 0.97
N SER A 21 -26.13 11.98 1.75
CA SER A 21 -24.73 11.57 2.01
C SER A 21 -24.00 11.18 0.73
N ARG A 22 -24.60 10.33 -0.11
CA ARG A 22 -23.98 9.93 -1.39
C ARG A 22 -23.78 11.12 -2.32
N LEU A 23 -24.75 12.03 -2.40
CA LEU A 23 -24.64 13.23 -3.24
C LEU A 23 -23.52 14.15 -2.74
N LYS A 24 -23.43 14.40 -1.43
CA LYS A 24 -22.34 15.17 -0.80
C LYS A 24 -20.98 14.54 -1.15
N ASN A 25 -20.82 13.24 -0.92
CA ASN A 25 -19.59 12.50 -1.20
C ASN A 25 -19.20 12.58 -2.68
N LYS A 26 -20.18 12.42 -3.57
CA LYS A 26 -19.96 12.51 -5.02
C LYS A 26 -19.50 13.90 -5.44
N ILE A 27 -20.13 14.98 -4.94
CA ILE A 27 -19.77 16.35 -5.29
C ILE A 27 -18.32 16.65 -4.87
N VAL A 28 -17.98 16.33 -3.61
CA VAL A 28 -16.62 16.54 -3.08
C VAL A 28 -15.61 15.74 -3.89
N GLY A 29 -15.82 14.43 -4.05
CA GLY A 29 -14.85 13.57 -4.70
C GLY A 29 -14.67 13.88 -6.18
N THR A 30 -15.74 14.16 -6.93
CA THR A 30 -15.62 14.48 -8.36
C THR A 30 -14.76 15.73 -8.60
N GLY A 31 -14.85 16.74 -7.73
CA GLY A 31 -14.00 17.92 -7.80
C GLY A 31 -12.52 17.60 -7.62
N TYR A 32 -12.18 16.85 -6.56
CA TYR A 32 -10.80 16.44 -6.29
C TYR A 32 -10.22 15.54 -7.39
N ILE A 33 -10.97 14.54 -7.85
CA ILE A 33 -10.51 13.62 -8.90
C ILE A 33 -10.27 14.34 -10.22
N THR A 34 -11.08 15.34 -10.56
CA THR A 34 -10.85 16.16 -11.76
C THR A 34 -9.51 16.89 -11.67
N GLY A 35 -9.18 17.45 -10.49
CA GLY A 35 -7.88 18.08 -10.24
C GLY A 35 -6.72 17.08 -10.30
N LEU A 36 -6.85 15.91 -9.68
CA LEU A 36 -5.83 14.85 -9.70
C LEU A 36 -5.57 14.34 -11.12
N ARG A 37 -6.62 14.14 -11.93
CA ARG A 37 -6.48 13.71 -13.33
C ARG A 37 -5.72 14.74 -14.17
N ALA A 38 -5.97 16.04 -13.96
CA ALA A 38 -5.22 17.09 -14.65
C ALA A 38 -3.75 17.08 -14.21
N LEU A 39 -3.49 16.93 -12.91
CA LEU A 39 -2.14 16.88 -12.37
C LEU A 39 -1.36 15.64 -12.88
N SER A 40 -2.00 14.47 -12.94
CA SER A 40 -1.38 13.24 -13.42
C SER A 40 -1.01 13.28 -14.91
N THR A 41 -1.72 14.06 -15.73
CA THR A 41 -1.34 14.26 -17.14
C THR A 41 -0.10 15.13 -17.32
N ILE A 42 0.27 15.91 -16.30
CA ILE A 42 1.40 16.86 -16.34
C ILE A 42 2.62 16.30 -15.60
N LEU A 43 2.41 15.50 -14.55
CA LEU A 43 3.50 14.90 -13.78
C LEU A 43 4.07 13.67 -14.48
N ASN A 44 5.33 13.78 -14.91
CA ASN A 44 6.10 12.61 -15.31
C ASN A 44 6.50 11.81 -14.06
N ILE A 45 5.90 10.64 -13.87
CA ILE A 45 6.23 9.74 -12.76
C ILE A 45 7.38 8.82 -13.22
N PRO A 46 8.59 8.96 -12.62
CA PRO A 46 9.70 8.07 -12.95
C PRO A 46 9.38 6.64 -12.54
N LYS A 47 9.98 5.67 -13.24
CA LYS A 47 9.98 4.26 -12.87
C LYS A 47 11.41 3.85 -12.56
N PRO A 48 11.67 3.10 -11.49
CA PRO A 48 13.00 2.62 -11.17
C PRO A 48 13.49 1.66 -12.27
N THR A 49 14.80 1.61 -12.49
CA THR A 49 15.40 0.46 -13.18
C THR A 49 15.36 -0.74 -12.24
N VAL A 50 14.79 -1.85 -12.70
CA VAL A 50 14.52 -3.00 -11.84
C VAL A 50 15.46 -4.16 -12.14
N PHE A 51 16.18 -4.62 -11.12
CA PHE A 51 16.83 -5.93 -11.11
C PHE A 51 15.85 -6.95 -10.54
N MET A 52 15.72 -8.08 -11.23
CA MET A 52 14.78 -9.13 -10.85
C MET A 52 15.48 -10.48 -10.81
N SER A 53 14.85 -11.44 -10.13
CA SER A 53 15.30 -12.82 -9.90
C SER A 53 16.39 -12.96 -8.85
N LYS A 54 16.73 -14.20 -8.52
CA LYS A 54 17.78 -14.54 -7.55
C LYS A 54 19.07 -13.75 -7.78
N GLY A 55 19.59 -13.16 -6.71
CA GLY A 55 20.81 -12.34 -6.73
C GLY A 55 20.61 -10.95 -7.32
N ALA A 56 19.37 -10.48 -7.45
CA ALA A 56 19.08 -9.12 -7.91
C ALA A 56 19.64 -8.06 -6.96
N SER A 57 19.66 -8.31 -5.65
CA SER A 57 20.22 -7.37 -4.68
C SER A 57 21.73 -7.18 -4.90
N ILE A 58 22.45 -8.27 -5.16
CA ILE A 58 23.88 -8.28 -5.47
C ILE A 58 24.16 -7.49 -6.76
N ARG A 59 23.40 -7.77 -7.84
CA ARG A 59 23.54 -7.03 -9.11
C ARG A 59 23.24 -5.54 -8.96
N LEU A 60 22.30 -5.18 -8.08
CA LEU A 60 22.05 -3.78 -7.76
C LEU A 60 23.27 -3.16 -7.08
N CYS A 61 23.88 -3.82 -6.09
CA CYS A 61 25.11 -3.33 -5.44
C CYS A 61 26.26 -3.14 -6.42
N GLU A 62 26.49 -4.10 -7.32
CA GLU A 62 27.48 -4.01 -8.41
C GLU A 62 27.20 -2.84 -9.37
N SER A 63 25.93 -2.45 -9.53
CA SER A 63 25.54 -1.30 -10.35
C SER A 63 25.74 0.02 -9.59
N VAL A 64 25.38 0.06 -8.30
CA VAL A 64 25.54 1.24 -7.44
C VAL A 64 27.01 1.65 -7.33
N SER A 65 27.95 0.71 -7.26
CA SER A 65 29.39 1.02 -7.21
C SER A 65 29.91 1.75 -8.47
N GLN A 66 29.15 1.75 -9.57
CA GLN A 66 29.51 2.44 -10.81
C GLN A 66 28.98 3.88 -10.87
N PHE A 67 28.22 4.34 -9.87
CA PHE A 67 27.61 5.67 -9.86
C PHE A 67 28.56 6.77 -9.39
N GLY A 68 29.78 6.42 -8.95
CA GLY A 68 30.73 7.37 -8.36
C GLY A 68 30.31 7.85 -6.97
N LEU A 69 29.52 7.05 -6.25
CA LEU A 69 29.11 7.29 -4.87
C LEU A 69 30.16 6.68 -3.93
N GLU A 70 30.39 7.32 -2.79
CA GLU A 70 31.41 6.96 -1.82
C GLU A 70 30.82 6.23 -0.61
N LYS A 71 29.67 6.69 -0.08
CA LYS A 71 29.13 6.19 1.19
C LYS A 71 27.62 6.18 1.30
N ALA A 72 27.05 4.99 1.43
CA ALA A 72 25.61 4.79 1.56
C ALA A 72 25.15 4.84 3.02
N LEU A 73 24.00 5.49 3.28
CA LEU A 73 23.21 5.17 4.46
C LEU A 73 22.31 3.97 4.15
N ILE A 74 22.56 2.85 4.81
CA ILE A 74 21.69 1.67 4.75
C ILE A 74 20.59 1.80 5.80
N VAL A 75 19.35 1.84 5.35
CA VAL A 75 18.15 1.99 6.17
C VAL A 75 17.41 0.66 6.22
N THR A 76 17.32 0.07 7.42
CA THR A 76 16.72 -1.25 7.65
C THR A 76 16.10 -1.34 9.04
N ASP A 77 15.50 -2.47 9.37
CA ASP A 77 15.06 -2.79 10.73
C ASP A 77 16.04 -3.74 11.44
N GLU A 78 16.02 -3.69 12.78
CA GLU A 78 16.94 -4.44 13.63
C GLU A 78 16.78 -5.96 13.47
N MET A 79 15.56 -6.44 13.16
CA MET A 79 15.30 -7.87 13.00
C MET A 79 15.99 -8.41 11.76
N LEU A 80 15.87 -7.75 10.61
CA LEU A 80 16.53 -8.15 9.37
C LEU A 80 18.05 -8.17 9.52
N TYR A 81 18.61 -7.17 10.22
CA TYR A 81 20.03 -7.12 10.53
C TYR A 81 20.47 -8.29 11.41
N LYS A 82 19.78 -8.54 12.54
CA LYS A 82 20.10 -9.66 13.45
C LYS A 82 19.94 -11.04 12.82
N LEU A 83 19.02 -11.17 11.86
CA LEU A 83 18.80 -12.42 11.10
C LEU A 83 19.82 -12.65 9.98
N GLY A 84 20.75 -11.71 9.75
CA GLY A 84 21.77 -11.82 8.71
C GLY A 84 21.22 -11.71 7.28
N VAL A 85 20.02 -11.10 7.11
CA VAL A 85 19.40 -10.94 5.78
C VAL A 85 20.25 -10.03 4.88
N LEU A 86 20.97 -9.09 5.50
CA LEU A 86 21.80 -8.11 4.80
C LEU A 86 23.22 -8.63 4.51
N ASP A 87 23.67 -9.75 5.10
CA ASP A 87 25.08 -10.18 5.09
C ASP A 87 25.67 -10.26 3.69
N GLY A 88 24.94 -10.86 2.75
CA GLY A 88 25.38 -10.97 1.36
C GLY A 88 25.46 -9.62 0.64
N ILE A 89 24.60 -8.67 1.00
CA ILE A 89 24.60 -7.30 0.47
C ILE A 89 25.79 -6.52 1.03
N LEU A 90 26.00 -6.56 2.34
CA LEU A 90 27.12 -5.87 3.00
C LEU A 90 28.46 -6.39 2.49
N ALA A 91 28.61 -7.72 2.37
CA ALA A 91 29.82 -8.33 1.82
C ALA A 91 30.08 -7.92 0.35
N GLU A 92 29.03 -7.75 -0.46
CA GLU A 92 29.21 -7.25 -1.83
C GLU A 92 29.61 -5.78 -1.84
N LEU A 93 29.00 -4.94 -1.00
CA LEU A 93 29.41 -3.53 -0.86
C LEU A 93 30.89 -3.40 -0.44
N ASP A 94 31.31 -4.19 0.56
CA ASP A 94 32.71 -4.25 1.01
C ASP A 94 33.65 -4.67 -0.13
N LYS A 95 33.26 -5.71 -0.90
CA LYS A 95 34.03 -6.19 -2.06
C LYS A 95 34.16 -5.12 -3.16
N GLN A 96 33.13 -4.30 -3.35
CA GLN A 96 33.14 -3.18 -4.29
C GLN A 96 33.85 -1.93 -3.74
N GLY A 97 34.30 -1.96 -2.47
CA GLY A 97 34.93 -0.82 -1.81
C GLY A 97 33.96 0.33 -1.46
N MET A 98 32.65 0.07 -1.48
CA MET A 98 31.62 1.04 -1.15
C MET A 98 31.48 1.14 0.37
N GLN A 99 31.69 2.33 0.93
CA GLN A 99 31.48 2.53 2.37
C GLN A 99 29.99 2.57 2.69
N TYR A 100 29.64 2.22 3.93
CA TYR A 100 28.26 2.36 4.40
C TYR A 100 28.18 2.72 5.88
N SER A 101 27.07 3.38 6.24
CA SER A 101 26.60 3.53 7.60
C SER A 101 25.30 2.74 7.77
N LEU A 102 25.14 2.06 8.91
CA LEU A 102 23.93 1.30 9.22
C LEU A 102 22.99 2.14 10.10
N PHE A 103 21.73 2.25 9.68
CA PHE A 103 20.61 2.72 10.47
C PHE A 103 19.57 1.59 10.54
N THR A 104 19.45 0.97 11.72
CA THR A 104 18.66 -0.25 11.96
C THR A 104 17.42 0.00 12.82
N GLU A 105 17.20 1.26 13.21
CA GLU A 105 16.19 1.68 14.16
C GLU A 105 14.80 1.88 13.52
N VAL A 106 14.58 1.43 12.28
CA VAL A 106 13.27 1.51 11.65
C VAL A 106 12.29 0.56 12.32
N LEU A 107 11.14 1.11 12.71
CA LEU A 107 10.01 0.37 13.26
C LEU A 107 8.88 0.26 12.23
N PRO A 108 7.97 -0.72 12.37
CA PRO A 108 6.69 -0.72 11.65
C PRO A 108 5.97 0.62 11.85
N ASP A 109 5.35 1.13 10.78
CA ASP A 109 4.71 2.46 10.75
C ASP A 109 5.65 3.58 11.28
N PRO A 110 6.78 3.83 10.59
CA PRO A 110 7.89 4.62 11.12
C PRO A 110 7.46 6.05 11.44
N THR A 111 8.00 6.62 12.52
CA THR A 111 7.66 7.98 12.95
C THR A 111 8.62 9.02 12.40
N PHE A 112 8.20 10.29 12.39
CA PHE A 112 9.10 11.40 12.01
C PHE A 112 10.37 11.47 12.85
N GLN A 113 10.32 11.08 14.13
CA GLN A 113 11.49 11.01 15.02
C GLN A 113 12.51 9.97 14.53
N VAL A 114 12.04 8.82 14.04
CA VAL A 114 12.90 7.77 13.45
C VAL A 114 13.52 8.27 12.15
N VAL A 115 12.73 8.89 11.26
CA VAL A 115 13.22 9.47 9.99
C VAL A 115 14.26 10.56 10.24
N ASP A 116 14.02 11.42 11.23
CA ASP A 116 14.93 12.50 11.63
C ASP A 116 16.23 11.96 12.25
N ALA A 117 16.17 10.86 13.01
CA ALA A 117 17.37 10.15 13.48
C ALA A 117 18.19 9.56 12.32
N GLY A 118 17.53 8.97 11.32
CA GLY A 118 18.18 8.48 10.10
C GLY A 118 18.82 9.62 9.29
N LEU A 119 18.13 10.76 9.16
CA LEU A 119 18.67 11.96 8.51
C LEU A 119 19.91 12.51 9.23
N ARG A 120 19.89 12.57 10.57
CA ARG A 120 21.07 12.93 11.35
C ARG A 120 22.23 11.97 11.10
N ARG A 121 21.98 10.67 11.05
CA ARG A 121 23.02 9.68 10.74
C ARG A 121 23.59 9.88 9.34
N TYR A 122 22.74 10.09 8.33
CA TYR A 122 23.14 10.42 6.96
C TYR A 122 24.15 11.59 6.95
N GLN A 123 23.83 12.67 7.66
CA GLN A 123 24.65 13.89 7.72
C GLN A 123 25.94 13.69 8.52
N GLN A 124 25.86 13.11 9.72
CA GLN A 124 27.00 12.89 10.61
C GLN A 124 28.07 12.01 9.97
N ASP A 125 27.64 10.97 9.27
CA ASP A 125 28.54 10.01 8.66
C ASP A 125 28.97 10.42 7.24
N SER A 126 28.53 11.59 6.76
CA SER A 126 28.80 12.12 5.42
C SER A 126 28.42 11.14 4.32
N CYS A 127 27.20 10.56 4.42
CA CYS A 127 26.66 9.72 3.37
C CYS A 127 26.25 10.56 2.15
N ASP A 128 26.33 9.99 0.96
CA ASP A 128 25.98 10.65 -0.31
C ASP A 128 24.85 9.95 -1.07
N CYS A 129 24.38 8.81 -0.55
CA CYS A 129 23.22 8.08 -1.05
C CYS A 129 22.50 7.32 0.06
N VAL A 130 21.29 6.86 -0.23
CA VAL A 130 20.45 6.08 0.69
C VAL A 130 20.09 4.74 0.04
N MET A 131 20.23 3.65 0.78
CA MET A 131 19.83 2.31 0.36
C MET A 131 18.86 1.72 1.38
N ALA A 132 17.60 1.49 0.98
CA ALA A 132 16.64 0.80 1.81
C ALA A 132 16.76 -0.72 1.62
N ILE A 133 16.83 -1.46 2.72
CA ILE A 133 16.72 -2.93 2.72
C ILE A 133 15.67 -3.31 3.74
N GLY A 134 14.45 -3.63 3.29
CA GLY A 134 13.35 -3.89 4.22
C GLY A 134 11.98 -3.93 3.57
N GLY A 135 10.95 -3.96 4.41
CA GLY A 135 9.57 -3.78 3.94
C GLY A 135 9.23 -2.31 3.65
N GLY A 136 7.94 -2.04 3.45
CA GLY A 136 7.46 -0.68 3.17
C GLY A 136 7.89 0.36 4.19
N SER A 137 7.96 0.01 5.48
CA SER A 137 8.42 0.93 6.54
C SER A 137 9.85 1.43 6.33
N SER A 138 10.81 0.54 6.01
CA SER A 138 12.19 0.94 5.75
C SER A 138 12.33 1.74 4.46
N ILE A 139 11.57 1.37 3.43
CA ILE A 139 11.57 2.07 2.14
C ILE A 139 10.98 3.48 2.31
N ASP A 140 9.85 3.63 3.01
CA ASP A 140 9.20 4.92 3.24
C ASP A 140 10.07 5.85 4.10
N ALA A 141 10.69 5.32 5.17
CA ALA A 141 11.65 6.08 5.95
C ALA A 141 12.83 6.56 5.10
N ALA A 142 13.42 5.66 4.29
CA ALA A 142 14.54 5.97 3.42
C ALA A 142 14.20 7.02 2.35
N LYS A 143 13.00 6.95 1.77
CA LYS A 143 12.48 7.96 0.83
C LYS A 143 12.50 9.36 1.43
N VAL A 144 11.98 9.50 2.64
CA VAL A 144 11.88 10.80 3.31
C VAL A 144 13.26 11.27 3.77
N ILE A 145 14.14 10.38 4.25
CA ILE A 145 15.55 10.70 4.55
C ILE A 145 16.24 11.25 3.30
N ALA A 146 16.17 10.53 2.18
CA ALA A 146 16.82 10.93 0.93
C ALA A 146 16.31 12.28 0.41
N LEU A 147 15.01 12.53 0.49
CA LEU A 147 14.43 13.80 0.07
C LEU A 147 14.80 14.95 1.02
N ALA A 148 14.76 14.72 2.33
CA ALA A 148 15.10 15.72 3.34
C ALA A 148 16.59 16.11 3.29
N ALA A 149 17.47 15.13 3.06
CA ALA A 149 18.92 15.31 3.00
C ALA A 149 19.37 16.39 2.01
N THR A 150 18.80 16.41 0.80
CA THR A 150 19.16 17.38 -0.24
C THR A 150 18.37 18.68 -0.14
N ASN A 151 17.14 18.61 0.37
CA ASN A 151 16.27 19.78 0.51
C ASN A 151 16.60 20.61 1.76
N GLU A 152 17.40 20.09 2.69
CA GLU A 152 17.88 20.78 3.89
C GLU A 152 16.70 21.24 4.78
N VAL A 153 15.71 20.35 4.92
CA VAL A 153 14.50 20.57 5.73
C VAL A 153 14.30 19.42 6.71
N GLU A 154 13.57 19.70 7.78
CA GLU A 154 13.07 18.64 8.65
C GLU A 154 12.09 17.73 7.90
N PRO A 155 12.08 16.42 8.17
CA PRO A 155 11.18 15.45 7.53
C PRO A 155 9.69 15.86 7.54
N ILE A 156 9.21 16.44 8.64
CA ILE A 156 7.82 16.89 8.75
C ILE A 156 7.47 18.03 7.78
N GLY A 157 8.46 18.83 7.38
CA GLY A 157 8.28 19.88 6.37
C GLY A 157 7.98 19.37 4.96
N LEU A 158 8.16 18.06 4.72
CA LEU A 158 7.88 17.40 3.44
C LEU A 158 6.46 16.85 3.34
N VAL A 159 5.65 16.92 4.40
CA VAL A 159 4.26 16.43 4.39
C VAL A 159 3.43 17.18 3.34
N GLY A 160 2.73 16.39 2.52
CA GLY A 160 1.89 16.86 1.43
C GLY A 160 2.44 16.50 0.05
N ILE A 161 1.95 17.21 -0.96
CA ILE A 161 2.23 16.92 -2.38
C ILE A 161 3.31 17.87 -2.91
N LEU A 162 4.36 17.31 -3.50
CA LEU A 162 5.46 17.99 -4.20
C LEU A 162 6.15 19.08 -3.38
N LYS A 163 6.40 18.81 -2.09
CA LYS A 163 7.09 19.74 -1.19
C LYS A 163 8.60 19.81 -1.43
N GLY A 164 9.20 18.77 -2.01
CA GLY A 164 10.62 18.74 -2.36
C GLY A 164 10.94 19.71 -3.50
N LYS A 165 11.78 20.71 -3.23
CA LYS A 165 12.24 21.72 -4.20
C LYS A 165 13.43 21.23 -5.03
N LYS A 166 14.29 20.39 -4.45
CA LYS A 166 15.47 19.79 -5.09
C LYS A 166 15.26 18.27 -5.26
N PRO A 167 15.95 17.61 -6.21
CA PRO A 167 15.99 16.14 -6.30
C PRO A 167 16.38 15.50 -4.97
N ALA A 168 15.85 14.33 -4.65
CA ALA A 168 16.32 13.56 -3.50
C ALA A 168 17.77 13.11 -3.69
N ALA A 169 18.45 12.75 -2.60
CA ALA A 169 19.72 12.03 -2.68
C ALA A 169 19.52 10.74 -3.49
N PRO A 170 20.55 10.26 -4.23
CA PRO A 170 20.48 8.98 -4.91
C PRO A 170 19.94 7.89 -3.98
N PHE A 171 18.83 7.28 -4.40
CA PHE A 171 18.06 6.36 -3.58
C PHE A 171 17.89 5.02 -4.28
N PHE A 172 18.15 3.94 -3.54
CA PHE A 172 18.05 2.57 -4.00
C PHE A 172 17.19 1.74 -3.05
N ALA A 173 16.39 0.82 -3.59
CA ALA A 173 15.46 0.02 -2.77
C ALA A 173 15.61 -1.50 -3.01
N ILE A 174 15.72 -2.25 -1.93
CA ILE A 174 15.78 -3.71 -1.92
C ILE A 174 14.63 -4.21 -1.01
N PRO A 175 13.42 -4.40 -1.56
CA PRO A 175 12.29 -4.88 -0.77
C PRO A 175 12.53 -6.28 -0.22
N THR A 176 12.18 -6.50 1.05
CA THR A 176 12.21 -7.81 1.71
C THR A 176 10.82 -8.38 2.00
N THR A 177 9.77 -7.69 1.54
CA THR A 177 8.37 -8.12 1.59
C THR A 177 7.71 -7.96 0.22
N SER A 178 6.67 -8.74 -0.08
CA SER A 178 5.86 -8.60 -1.30
C SER A 178 4.45 -8.11 -0.93
N GLY A 179 4.27 -6.80 -0.79
CA GLY A 179 2.97 -6.19 -0.46
C GLY A 179 2.83 -4.74 -0.88
N THR A 180 3.60 -3.85 -0.23
CA THR A 180 3.43 -2.40 -0.37
C THR A 180 3.76 -1.86 -1.77
N GLY A 181 4.68 -2.52 -2.48
CA GLY A 181 5.23 -2.03 -3.75
C GLY A 181 5.92 -0.66 -3.60
N SER A 182 6.30 -0.27 -2.38
CA SER A 182 6.81 1.08 -2.10
C SER A 182 8.06 1.42 -2.91
N GLU A 183 8.86 0.42 -3.30
CA GLU A 183 9.98 0.58 -4.21
C GLU A 183 9.59 1.13 -5.60
N ALA A 184 8.31 1.18 -5.95
CA ALA A 184 7.79 1.78 -7.17
C ALA A 184 7.01 3.08 -6.96
N THR A 185 6.58 3.39 -5.72
CA THR A 185 5.59 4.46 -5.48
C THR A 185 6.21 5.83 -5.30
N ILE A 186 5.44 6.88 -5.63
CA ILE A 186 5.78 8.29 -5.34
C ILE A 186 5.40 8.73 -3.92
N GLY A 187 4.81 7.83 -3.13
CA GLY A 187 4.34 8.10 -1.78
C GLY A 187 5.24 7.48 -0.72
N ALA A 188 5.30 8.10 0.45
CA ALA A 188 5.80 7.52 1.69
C ALA A 188 4.82 7.84 2.83
N VAL A 189 4.58 6.87 3.70
CA VAL A 189 3.68 6.99 4.86
C VAL A 189 4.52 7.06 6.13
N ILE A 190 4.47 8.20 6.84
CA ILE A 190 5.19 8.42 8.10
C ILE A 190 4.20 8.79 9.19
N SER A 191 4.32 8.16 10.35
CA SER A 191 3.45 8.41 11.50
C SER A 191 3.92 9.62 12.31
N ASP A 192 2.97 10.41 12.80
CA ASP A 192 3.22 11.36 13.87
C ASP A 192 3.21 10.64 15.22
N ALA A 193 4.26 10.82 16.04
CA ALA A 193 4.37 10.05 17.29
C ALA A 193 3.37 10.47 18.37
N ASP A 194 2.92 11.73 18.35
CA ASP A 194 2.03 12.27 19.39
C ASP A 194 0.56 11.98 19.07
N SER A 195 0.17 12.21 17.81
CA SER A 195 -1.22 12.04 17.35
C SER A 195 -1.50 10.66 16.75
N HIS A 196 -0.48 9.84 16.50
CA HIS A 196 -0.55 8.56 15.79
C HIS A 196 -1.18 8.64 14.38
N LYS A 197 -1.28 9.85 13.84
CA LYS A 197 -1.83 10.07 12.51
C LYS A 197 -0.78 9.69 11.46
N LYS A 198 -1.19 8.91 10.46
CA LYS A 198 -0.38 8.63 9.27
C LYS A 198 -0.39 9.86 8.36
N GLU A 199 0.78 10.47 8.16
CA GLU A 199 0.99 11.57 7.23
C GLU A 199 1.61 11.07 5.93
N LEU A 200 1.26 11.74 4.82
CA LEU A 200 1.69 11.36 3.48
C LEU A 200 2.71 12.36 2.94
N VAL A 201 3.85 11.85 2.50
CA VAL A 201 4.81 12.57 1.66
C VAL A 201 4.66 12.04 0.23
N ILE A 202 4.16 12.87 -0.69
CA ILE A 202 3.92 12.50 -2.09
C ILE A 202 4.82 13.36 -2.98
N ASP A 203 5.88 12.80 -3.53
CA ASP A 203 6.79 13.52 -4.42
C ASP A 203 7.36 12.58 -5.51
N THR A 204 7.40 13.02 -6.76
CA THR A 204 7.98 12.21 -7.85
C THR A 204 9.48 11.95 -7.65
N LYS A 205 10.15 12.76 -6.81
CA LYS A 205 11.57 12.67 -6.51
C LYS A 205 11.91 11.59 -5.48
N VAL A 206 10.93 10.94 -4.85
CA VAL A 206 11.18 9.84 -3.89
C VAL A 206 11.21 8.45 -4.52
N VAL A 207 10.93 8.33 -5.82
CA VAL A 207 11.04 7.05 -6.51
C VAL A 207 12.51 6.63 -6.56
N PRO A 208 12.87 5.39 -6.20
CA PRO A 208 14.24 4.91 -6.32
C PRO A 208 14.78 5.03 -7.74
N LEU A 209 16.09 5.23 -7.87
CA LEU A 209 16.79 5.10 -9.15
C LEU A 209 16.82 3.63 -9.59
N LEU A 210 17.16 2.75 -8.65
CA LEU A 210 17.23 1.30 -8.85
C LEU A 210 16.40 0.58 -7.78
N ALA A 211 15.74 -0.50 -8.18
CA ALA A 211 15.07 -1.43 -7.27
C ALA A 211 15.50 -2.87 -7.54
N ALA A 212 15.66 -3.69 -6.49
CA ALA A 212 16.02 -5.10 -6.60
C ALA A 212 14.95 -6.03 -6.01
N LEU A 213 14.19 -6.69 -6.88
CA LEU A 213 13.19 -7.69 -6.51
C LEU A 213 13.88 -9.06 -6.33
N ASP A 214 14.59 -9.23 -5.22
CA ASP A 214 15.32 -10.47 -4.92
C ASP A 214 14.49 -11.46 -4.07
N PRO A 215 14.00 -12.58 -4.66
CA PRO A 215 13.19 -13.55 -3.94
C PRO A 215 13.94 -14.30 -2.82
N GLU A 216 15.28 -14.32 -2.81
CA GLU A 216 16.05 -14.98 -1.75
C GLU A 216 15.93 -14.25 -0.41
N LEU A 217 15.78 -12.92 -0.43
CA LEU A 217 15.61 -12.11 0.79
C LEU A 217 14.22 -12.29 1.42
N MET A 218 13.27 -12.83 0.66
CA MET A 218 11.88 -13.02 1.08
C MET A 218 11.60 -14.45 1.57
N LYS A 219 12.53 -15.41 1.37
CA LYS A 219 12.27 -16.83 1.64
C LYS A 219 12.01 -17.15 3.12
N GLY A 220 12.57 -16.34 4.01
CA GLY A 220 12.44 -16.46 5.47
C GLY A 220 11.18 -15.81 6.06
N LEU A 221 10.39 -15.09 5.25
CA LEU A 221 9.17 -14.45 5.73
C LEU A 221 8.18 -15.49 6.30
N PRO A 222 7.65 -15.28 7.52
CA PRO A 222 6.60 -16.12 8.08
C PRO A 222 5.38 -16.20 7.16
N ALA A 223 4.65 -17.31 7.23
CA ALA A 223 3.47 -17.56 6.39
C ALA A 223 2.39 -16.48 6.58
N HIS A 224 2.11 -16.06 7.81
CA HIS A 224 1.10 -15.03 8.11
C HIS A 224 1.49 -13.64 7.56
N ILE A 225 2.77 -13.26 7.62
CA ILE A 225 3.26 -12.02 6.98
C ILE A 225 3.15 -12.13 5.46
N THR A 226 3.54 -13.27 4.89
CA THR A 226 3.43 -13.53 3.45
C THR A 226 1.98 -13.43 2.96
N ALA A 227 1.04 -13.98 3.73
CA ALA A 227 -0.39 -13.90 3.45
C ALA A 227 -0.88 -12.45 3.49
N ALA A 228 -0.62 -11.74 4.60
CA ALA A 228 -1.07 -10.36 4.78
C ALA A 228 -0.52 -9.43 3.69
N THR A 229 0.79 -9.48 3.41
CA THR A 229 1.39 -8.64 2.37
C THR A 229 0.95 -9.07 0.97
N GLY A 230 0.74 -10.37 0.73
CA GLY A 230 0.25 -10.83 -0.57
C GLY A 230 -1.17 -10.35 -0.90
N ILE A 231 -2.06 -10.35 0.10
CA ILE A 231 -3.42 -9.81 -0.08
C ILE A 231 -3.41 -8.27 -0.13
N ASP A 232 -2.47 -7.61 0.54
CA ASP A 232 -2.22 -6.17 0.38
C ASP A 232 -1.92 -5.81 -1.08
N ALA A 233 -0.94 -6.51 -1.69
CA ALA A 233 -0.64 -6.35 -3.12
C ALA A 233 -1.85 -6.65 -4.01
N LEU A 234 -2.64 -7.69 -3.70
CA LEU A 234 -3.87 -8.00 -4.44
C LEU A 234 -4.87 -6.86 -4.37
N THR A 235 -5.03 -6.27 -3.19
CA THR A 235 -5.92 -5.14 -2.94
C THR A 235 -5.48 -3.95 -3.78
N HIS A 236 -4.18 -3.60 -3.80
CA HIS A 236 -3.65 -2.53 -4.66
C HIS A 236 -4.07 -2.72 -6.12
N LEU A 237 -3.83 -3.92 -6.66
CA LEU A 237 -4.09 -4.22 -8.07
C LEU A 237 -5.59 -4.19 -8.40
N ILE A 238 -6.45 -4.75 -7.53
CA ILE A 238 -7.90 -4.77 -7.75
C ILE A 238 -8.50 -3.37 -7.62
N GLU A 239 -8.14 -2.61 -6.58
CA GLU A 239 -8.66 -1.26 -6.42
C GLU A 239 -8.23 -0.35 -7.56
N ALA A 240 -6.97 -0.44 -7.99
CA ALA A 240 -6.50 0.28 -9.17
C ALA A 240 -7.22 -0.16 -10.46
N TYR A 241 -7.50 -1.46 -10.65
CA TYR A 241 -8.25 -1.94 -11.80
C TYR A 241 -9.69 -1.41 -11.82
N LEU A 242 -10.31 -1.26 -10.67
CA LEU A 242 -11.70 -0.78 -10.57
C LEU A 242 -11.81 0.74 -10.46
N SER A 243 -10.69 1.45 -10.34
CA SER A 243 -10.63 2.90 -10.17
C SER A 243 -11.18 3.67 -11.37
N GLY A 244 -11.82 4.81 -11.11
CA GLY A 244 -12.20 5.79 -12.12
C GLY A 244 -11.02 6.49 -12.81
N LEU A 245 -9.79 6.30 -12.31
CA LEU A 245 -8.53 6.75 -12.93
C LEU A 245 -7.78 5.64 -13.66
N ALA A 246 -8.34 4.43 -13.75
CA ALA A 246 -7.73 3.32 -14.47
C ALA A 246 -7.41 3.71 -15.93
N THR A 247 -6.25 3.26 -16.41
CA THR A 247 -5.78 3.41 -17.79
C THR A 247 -5.42 2.04 -18.36
N LYS A 248 -5.21 1.96 -19.68
CA LYS A 248 -4.74 0.71 -20.32
C LYS A 248 -3.42 0.19 -19.72
N GLU A 249 -2.57 1.10 -19.26
CA GLU A 249 -1.30 0.78 -18.63
C GLU A 249 -1.50 0.20 -17.24
N SER A 250 -2.29 0.86 -16.37
CA SER A 250 -2.59 0.32 -15.05
C SER A 250 -3.32 -1.01 -15.16
N ASP A 251 -4.21 -1.17 -16.15
CA ASP A 251 -4.95 -2.41 -16.39
C ASP A 251 -4.05 -3.58 -16.80
N TYR A 252 -2.94 -3.31 -17.49
CA TYR A 252 -1.96 -4.34 -17.83
C TYR A 252 -1.22 -4.82 -16.59
N TYR A 253 -0.73 -3.89 -15.77
CA TYR A 253 -0.06 -4.21 -14.51
C TYR A 253 -1.01 -4.92 -13.53
N ALA A 254 -2.22 -4.40 -13.36
CA ALA A 254 -3.25 -4.96 -12.47
C ALA A 254 -3.59 -6.40 -12.83
N ARG A 255 -3.96 -6.67 -14.09
CA ARG A 255 -4.31 -8.02 -14.56
C ARG A 255 -3.15 -9.00 -14.39
N SER A 256 -1.95 -8.61 -14.82
CA SER A 256 -0.76 -9.46 -14.70
C SER A 256 -0.44 -9.77 -13.24
N GLY A 257 -0.48 -8.76 -12.36
CA GLY A 257 -0.25 -8.91 -10.92
C GLY A 257 -1.29 -9.81 -10.25
N ILE A 258 -2.58 -9.59 -10.54
CA ILE A 258 -3.68 -10.39 -9.99
C ILE A 258 -3.49 -11.86 -10.35
N GLN A 259 -3.21 -12.15 -11.62
CA GLN A 259 -2.93 -13.53 -12.06
C GLN A 259 -1.76 -14.14 -11.29
N MET A 260 -0.64 -13.41 -11.19
CA MET A 260 0.54 -13.88 -10.45
C MET A 260 0.21 -14.19 -8.98
N ILE A 261 -0.61 -13.38 -8.31
CA ILE A 261 -0.97 -13.59 -6.91
C ILE A 261 -1.84 -14.85 -6.76
N PHE A 262 -2.90 -14.99 -7.56
CA PHE A 262 -3.78 -16.16 -7.51
C PHE A 262 -3.00 -17.47 -7.75
N GLU A 263 -2.02 -17.45 -8.65
CA GLU A 263 -1.21 -18.63 -8.97
C GLU A 263 -0.13 -18.97 -7.93
N ASN A 264 0.38 -17.98 -7.17
CA ASN A 264 1.61 -18.15 -6.38
C ASN A 264 1.48 -17.90 -4.88
N LEU A 265 0.54 -17.07 -4.43
CA LEU A 265 0.43 -16.70 -3.02
C LEU A 265 0.17 -17.91 -2.09
N PRO A 266 -0.75 -18.85 -2.39
CA PRO A 266 -0.95 -20.04 -1.55
C PRO A 266 0.33 -20.87 -1.41
N GLN A 267 1.10 -21.00 -2.49
CA GLN A 267 2.36 -21.76 -2.47
C GLN A 267 3.44 -21.03 -1.65
N ALA A 268 3.55 -19.71 -1.78
CA ALA A 268 4.49 -18.89 -1.02
C ALA A 268 4.19 -18.94 0.49
N CYS A 269 2.91 -18.99 0.88
CA CYS A 269 2.51 -19.14 2.29
C CYS A 269 2.80 -20.56 2.81
N LYS A 270 2.43 -21.60 2.04
CA LYS A 270 2.59 -23.00 2.45
C LYS A 270 4.06 -23.44 2.49
N ARG A 271 4.90 -22.93 1.57
CA ARG A 271 6.32 -23.25 1.47
C ARG A 271 7.11 -22.02 1.02
N GLY A 272 7.50 -21.18 1.98
CA GLY A 272 8.20 -19.92 1.75
C GLY A 272 9.53 -20.02 0.98
N THR A 273 10.13 -21.21 0.91
CA THR A 273 11.37 -21.49 0.18
C THR A 273 11.18 -21.70 -1.33
N VAL A 274 9.95 -21.66 -1.86
CA VAL A 274 9.72 -21.71 -3.31
C VAL A 274 10.07 -20.38 -3.96
N ILE A 275 11.31 -20.27 -4.42
CA ILE A 275 11.87 -19.04 -5.02
C ILE A 275 11.02 -18.53 -6.19
N ARG A 276 10.51 -19.41 -7.06
CA ARG A 276 9.65 -19.00 -8.18
C ARG A 276 8.36 -18.32 -7.70
N ALA A 277 7.74 -18.82 -6.64
CA ALA A 277 6.54 -18.20 -6.08
C ALA A 277 6.88 -16.84 -5.44
N ARG A 278 8.00 -16.75 -4.70
CA ARG A 278 8.50 -15.49 -4.15
C ARG A 278 8.80 -14.45 -5.24
N GLU A 279 9.42 -14.85 -6.34
CA GLU A 279 9.73 -13.98 -7.47
C GLU A 279 8.46 -13.42 -8.12
N LYS A 280 7.44 -14.26 -8.31
CA LYS A 280 6.13 -13.82 -8.84
C LYS A 280 5.40 -12.90 -7.88
N MET A 281 5.44 -13.18 -6.58
CA MET A 281 4.87 -12.28 -5.56
C MET A 281 5.58 -10.94 -5.52
N ALA A 282 6.92 -10.91 -5.61
CA ALA A 282 7.70 -9.67 -5.65
C ALA A 282 7.33 -8.82 -6.88
N LEU A 283 7.23 -9.44 -8.06
CA LEU A 283 6.79 -8.74 -9.27
C LEU A 283 5.35 -8.22 -9.16
N ALA A 284 4.45 -9.03 -8.60
CA ALA A 284 3.06 -8.62 -8.43
C ALA A 284 2.93 -7.43 -7.46
N SER A 285 3.67 -7.44 -6.35
CA SER A 285 3.78 -6.32 -5.42
C SER A 285 4.30 -5.06 -6.10
N TYR A 286 5.37 -5.19 -6.89
CA TYR A 286 5.95 -4.09 -7.67
C TYR A 286 4.93 -3.50 -8.66
N TYR A 287 4.16 -4.35 -9.36
CA TYR A 287 3.07 -3.92 -10.23
C TYR A 287 1.95 -3.23 -9.44
N GLY A 288 1.65 -3.69 -8.23
CA GLY A 288 0.75 -3.00 -7.30
C GLY A 288 1.20 -1.56 -7.07
N GLY A 289 2.47 -1.37 -6.71
CA GLY A 289 3.07 -0.05 -6.52
C GLY A 289 2.98 0.85 -7.77
N LEU A 290 3.25 0.30 -8.97
CA LEU A 290 3.08 1.05 -10.22
C LEU A 290 1.63 1.47 -10.46
N THR A 291 0.66 0.60 -10.14
CA THR A 291 -0.75 0.93 -10.32
C THR A 291 -1.25 2.00 -9.36
N ILE A 292 -0.74 2.05 -8.13
CA ILE A 292 -1.05 3.11 -7.14
C ILE A 292 -0.73 4.49 -7.72
N ASN A 293 0.43 4.64 -8.37
CA ASN A 293 0.86 5.91 -8.95
C ASN A 293 -0.07 6.43 -10.06
N ILE A 294 -0.79 5.53 -10.73
CA ILE A 294 -1.61 5.85 -11.91
C ILE A 294 -3.08 6.00 -11.52
N ALA A 295 -3.61 5.00 -10.81
CA ALA A 295 -5.04 4.84 -10.58
C ALA A 295 -5.45 5.07 -9.12
N GLY A 296 -4.49 5.19 -8.20
CA GLY A 296 -4.76 5.29 -6.77
C GLY A 296 -5.32 3.99 -6.17
N LEU A 297 -6.01 4.14 -5.04
CA LEU A 297 -6.63 3.06 -4.27
C LEU A 297 -8.15 3.30 -4.18
N GLY A 298 -8.81 2.75 -3.16
CA GLY A 298 -10.24 2.94 -2.95
C GLY A 298 -10.70 2.73 -1.51
N TYR A 299 -11.95 2.29 -1.37
CA TYR A 299 -12.58 2.12 -0.06
C TYR A 299 -11.94 1.01 0.78
N VAL A 300 -11.28 0.00 0.18
CA VAL A 300 -10.63 -1.05 0.96
C VAL A 300 -9.57 -0.44 1.86
N HIS A 301 -8.64 0.32 1.27
CA HIS A 301 -7.61 1.04 2.02
C HIS A 301 -8.20 2.04 3.00
N ALA A 302 -9.19 2.83 2.56
CA ALA A 302 -9.77 3.86 3.41
C ALA A 302 -10.38 3.31 4.70
N PHE A 303 -11.09 2.17 4.64
CA PHE A 303 -11.62 1.50 5.83
C PHE A 303 -10.51 0.72 6.58
N ALA A 304 -9.60 0.07 5.87
CA ALA A 304 -8.52 -0.70 6.48
C ALA A 304 -7.58 0.16 7.34
N HIS A 305 -7.27 1.39 6.91
CA HIS A 305 -6.48 2.33 7.72
C HIS A 305 -7.16 2.65 9.05
N GLN A 306 -8.47 2.86 9.06
CA GLN A 306 -9.19 3.19 10.31
C GLN A 306 -9.28 1.97 11.24
N LEU A 307 -9.52 0.78 10.68
CA LEU A 307 -9.54 -0.47 11.44
C LEU A 307 -8.16 -0.79 12.03
N GLY A 308 -7.09 -0.63 11.25
CA GLY A 308 -5.72 -0.79 11.71
C GLY A 308 -5.37 0.19 12.84
N ALA A 309 -5.74 1.46 12.70
CA ALA A 309 -5.48 2.48 13.73
C ALA A 309 -6.24 2.22 15.04
N LEU A 310 -7.52 1.85 14.97
CA LEU A 310 -8.36 1.67 16.17
C LEU A 310 -8.19 0.30 16.84
N TYR A 311 -7.97 -0.76 16.07
CA TYR A 311 -7.93 -2.13 16.58
C TYR A 311 -6.55 -2.79 16.49
N GLN A 312 -5.51 -2.04 16.08
CA GLN A 312 -4.12 -2.51 15.96
C GLN A 312 -3.99 -3.75 15.06
N ILE A 313 -4.80 -3.82 14.01
CA ILE A 313 -4.76 -4.89 13.01
C ILE A 313 -3.66 -4.57 12.00
N PRO A 314 -2.75 -5.51 11.67
CA PRO A 314 -1.75 -5.30 10.63
C PRO A 314 -2.39 -4.87 9.30
N HIS A 315 -1.77 -3.93 8.59
CA HIS A 315 -2.34 -3.29 7.39
C HIS A 315 -2.88 -4.28 6.36
N GLY A 316 -2.05 -5.21 5.90
CA GLY A 316 -2.44 -6.21 4.90
C GLY A 316 -3.54 -7.16 5.38
N GLU A 317 -3.57 -7.48 6.67
CA GLU A 317 -4.67 -8.26 7.27
C GLU A 317 -5.98 -7.44 7.29
N SER A 318 -5.90 -6.15 7.61
CA SER A 318 -7.08 -5.29 7.56
C SER A 318 -7.60 -5.13 6.13
N ASN A 319 -6.73 -4.98 5.14
CA ASN A 319 -7.11 -4.97 3.72
C ASN A 319 -7.79 -6.29 3.32
N ALA A 320 -7.24 -7.43 3.73
CA ALA A 320 -7.81 -8.74 3.45
C ALA A 320 -9.25 -8.90 3.98
N LYS A 321 -9.52 -8.42 5.21
CA LYS A 321 -10.86 -8.48 5.81
C LYS A 321 -11.87 -7.60 5.06
N VAL A 322 -11.46 -6.39 4.70
CA VAL A 322 -12.34 -5.39 4.06
C VAL A 322 -12.62 -5.69 2.59
N LEU A 323 -11.63 -6.22 1.86
CA LEU A 323 -11.66 -6.39 0.40
C LEU A 323 -12.95 -7.05 -0.11
N PRO A 324 -13.40 -8.22 0.39
CA PRO A 324 -14.61 -8.87 -0.12
C PRO A 324 -15.86 -7.99 -0.02
N GLN A 325 -16.02 -7.26 1.08
CA GLN A 325 -17.22 -6.44 1.32
C GLN A 325 -17.27 -5.23 0.38
N VAL A 326 -16.11 -4.63 0.07
CA VAL A 326 -16.03 -3.54 -0.91
C VAL A 326 -16.27 -4.04 -2.33
N LEU A 327 -15.82 -5.25 -2.68
CA LEU A 327 -16.13 -5.84 -3.98
C LEU A 327 -17.62 -6.11 -4.15
N GLU A 328 -18.30 -6.62 -3.12
CA GLU A 328 -19.78 -6.76 -3.16
C GLU A 328 -20.48 -5.41 -3.34
N PHE A 329 -20.04 -4.37 -2.64
CA PHE A 329 -20.56 -3.02 -2.82
C PHE A 329 -20.35 -2.49 -4.25
N ASN A 330 -19.19 -2.77 -4.85
CA ASN A 330 -18.83 -2.32 -6.20
C ASN A 330 -19.43 -3.20 -7.32
N LYS A 331 -19.93 -4.40 -7.00
CA LYS A 331 -20.37 -5.39 -7.99
C LYS A 331 -21.29 -4.83 -9.05
N LEU A 332 -22.34 -4.11 -8.66
CA LEU A 332 -23.31 -3.57 -9.62
C LEU A 332 -22.72 -2.55 -10.60
N CYS A 333 -21.77 -1.71 -10.18
CA CYS A 333 -21.14 -0.73 -11.05
C CYS A 333 -19.89 -1.25 -11.77
N CYS A 334 -19.35 -2.39 -11.34
CA CYS A 334 -18.08 -2.94 -11.82
C CYS A 334 -18.19 -4.36 -12.38
N GLN A 335 -19.40 -4.90 -12.57
CA GLN A 335 -19.62 -6.30 -12.96
C GLN A 335 -18.86 -6.71 -14.23
N GLU A 336 -18.84 -5.86 -15.26
CA GLU A 336 -18.12 -6.13 -16.51
C GLU A 336 -16.61 -6.31 -16.25
N ARG A 337 -16.00 -5.36 -15.53
CA ARG A 337 -14.56 -5.41 -15.19
C ARG A 337 -14.23 -6.58 -14.28
N MET A 338 -15.08 -6.92 -13.31
CA MET A 338 -14.89 -8.11 -12.47
C MET A 338 -15.04 -9.40 -13.27
N ALA A 339 -15.99 -9.45 -14.22
CA ALA A 339 -16.16 -10.58 -15.11
C ALA A 339 -14.95 -10.79 -16.04
N GLU A 340 -14.32 -9.72 -16.51
CA GLU A 340 -13.05 -9.81 -17.25
C GLU A 340 -11.95 -10.48 -16.42
N LEU A 341 -11.81 -10.10 -15.14
CA LEU A 341 -10.86 -10.74 -14.22
C LEU A 341 -11.21 -12.21 -13.99
N ALA A 342 -12.50 -12.54 -13.83
CA ALA A 342 -12.96 -13.92 -13.70
C ALA A 342 -12.57 -14.75 -14.94
N ARG A 343 -12.85 -14.26 -16.14
CA ARG A 343 -12.50 -14.94 -17.41
C ARG A 343 -10.99 -15.10 -17.55
N MET A 344 -10.21 -14.06 -17.23
CA MET A 344 -8.74 -14.11 -17.24
C MET A 344 -8.20 -15.21 -16.33
N LEU A 345 -8.76 -15.32 -15.12
CA LEU A 345 -8.40 -16.33 -14.13
C LEU A 345 -9.03 -17.70 -14.43
N LYS A 346 -9.78 -17.84 -15.54
CA LYS A 346 -10.51 -19.05 -15.95
C LYS A 346 -11.47 -19.55 -14.87
N LEU A 347 -12.14 -18.60 -14.22
CA LEU A 347 -13.19 -18.84 -13.24
C LEU A 347 -14.56 -18.86 -13.92
N GLY A 348 -15.52 -19.55 -13.30
CA GLY A 348 -16.90 -19.65 -13.78
C GLY A 348 -17.10 -20.70 -14.88
N ARG A 349 -18.27 -20.67 -15.53
CA ARG A 349 -18.67 -21.57 -16.60
C ARG A 349 -18.87 -20.82 -17.91
N GLU A 350 -18.78 -21.55 -19.01
CA GLU A 350 -19.13 -21.01 -20.32
C GLU A 350 -20.62 -20.63 -20.34
N GLY A 351 -20.92 -19.41 -20.78
CA GLY A 351 -22.28 -18.87 -20.82
C GLY A 351 -22.71 -18.08 -19.57
N ASP A 352 -21.91 -18.07 -18.49
CA ASP A 352 -22.21 -17.23 -17.32
C ASP A 352 -22.24 -15.74 -17.72
N SER A 353 -23.24 -15.04 -17.21
CA SER A 353 -23.38 -13.59 -17.35
C SER A 353 -22.29 -12.85 -16.58
N ASP A 354 -22.05 -11.57 -16.92
CA ASP A 354 -21.05 -10.77 -16.21
C ASP A 354 -21.38 -10.60 -14.72
N SER A 355 -22.66 -10.60 -14.34
CA SER A 355 -23.08 -10.53 -12.94
C SER A 355 -22.74 -11.82 -12.17
N GLU A 356 -22.94 -12.98 -12.80
CA GLU A 356 -22.56 -14.27 -12.25
C GLU A 356 -21.03 -14.36 -12.12
N LEU A 357 -20.29 -14.01 -13.16
CA LEU A 357 -18.82 -14.02 -13.14
C LEU A 357 -18.22 -13.04 -12.14
N ALA A 358 -18.83 -11.87 -11.96
CA ALA A 358 -18.42 -10.95 -10.89
C ALA A 358 -18.59 -11.59 -9.50
N SER A 359 -19.69 -12.33 -9.28
CA SER A 359 -19.90 -13.10 -8.03
C SER A 359 -18.82 -14.16 -7.85
N VAL A 360 -18.54 -14.94 -8.89
CA VAL A 360 -17.50 -15.99 -8.85
C VAL A 360 -16.12 -15.40 -8.58
N PHE A 361 -15.80 -14.22 -9.12
CA PHE A 361 -14.55 -13.53 -8.81
C PHE A 361 -14.45 -13.15 -7.33
N ILE A 362 -15.52 -12.61 -6.75
CA ILE A 362 -15.56 -12.25 -5.31
C ILE A 362 -15.40 -13.50 -4.44
N GLU A 363 -16.10 -14.59 -4.77
CA GLU A 363 -15.96 -15.88 -4.10
C GLU A 363 -14.53 -16.43 -4.19
N ALA A 364 -13.87 -16.27 -5.34
CA ALA A 364 -12.48 -16.69 -5.52
C ALA A 364 -11.51 -15.85 -4.66
N VAL A 365 -11.75 -14.54 -4.52
CA VAL A 365 -10.98 -13.67 -3.62
C VAL A 365 -11.19 -14.11 -2.16
N GLN A 366 -12.43 -14.34 -1.73
CA GLN A 366 -12.74 -14.85 -0.38
C GLN A 366 -12.06 -16.20 -0.11
N LYS A 367 -12.12 -17.11 -1.07
CA LYS A 367 -11.46 -18.42 -0.99
C LYS A 367 -9.95 -18.26 -0.87
N LEU A 368 -9.32 -17.39 -1.67
CA LEU A 368 -7.89 -17.14 -1.60
C LEU A 368 -7.48 -16.60 -0.21
N ILE A 369 -8.22 -15.65 0.34
CA ILE A 369 -8.00 -15.09 1.70
C ILE A 369 -8.09 -16.20 2.77
N ALA A 370 -9.11 -17.07 2.67
CA ALA A 370 -9.27 -18.20 3.58
C ALA A 370 -8.15 -19.24 3.42
N ASP A 371 -7.75 -19.57 2.19
CA ASP A 371 -6.68 -20.54 1.89
C ASP A 371 -5.31 -20.10 2.44
N VAL A 372 -5.08 -18.80 2.60
CA VAL A 372 -3.86 -18.23 3.20
C VAL A 372 -3.98 -17.99 4.71
N GLY A 373 -5.10 -18.37 5.32
CA GLY A 373 -5.30 -18.39 6.77
C GLY A 373 -5.64 -17.04 7.40
N ILE A 374 -6.27 -16.13 6.64
CA ILE A 374 -6.76 -14.87 7.21
C ILE A 374 -8.26 -14.97 7.48
N GLU A 375 -8.64 -14.76 8.74
CA GLU A 375 -10.04 -14.75 9.16
C GLU A 375 -10.79 -13.54 8.57
N PRO A 376 -12.06 -13.68 8.14
CA PRO A 376 -12.79 -12.63 7.44
C PRO A 376 -13.33 -11.52 8.35
N THR A 377 -13.38 -11.74 9.67
CA THR A 377 -14.01 -10.83 10.63
C THR A 377 -13.02 -10.10 11.52
N VAL A 378 -13.47 -8.98 12.09
CA VAL A 378 -12.82 -8.23 13.16
C VAL A 378 -13.58 -8.49 14.46
N GLU A 379 -13.02 -9.35 15.32
CA GLU A 379 -13.69 -9.86 16.52
C GLU A 379 -14.11 -8.74 17.50
N LYS A 380 -13.27 -7.71 17.65
CA LYS A 380 -13.47 -6.60 18.61
C LYS A 380 -14.16 -5.37 18.01
N LEU A 381 -14.64 -5.47 16.76
CA LEU A 381 -15.27 -4.33 16.07
C LEU A 381 -16.60 -3.96 16.76
N ALA A 382 -16.64 -2.78 17.37
CA ALA A 382 -17.78 -2.33 18.15
C ALA A 382 -18.60 -1.28 17.40
N ARG A 383 -19.93 -1.42 17.44
CA ARG A 383 -20.85 -0.50 16.74
C ARG A 383 -20.70 0.97 17.17
N LYS A 384 -20.24 1.23 18.40
CA LYS A 384 -19.96 2.59 18.89
C LYS A 384 -18.87 3.30 18.08
N ASP A 385 -17.97 2.56 17.45
CA ASP A 385 -16.83 3.11 16.71
C ASP A 385 -17.18 3.37 15.23
N PHE A 386 -18.34 2.89 14.75
CA PHE A 386 -18.73 2.97 13.33
C PHE A 386 -18.78 4.41 12.82
N ASN A 387 -19.37 5.34 13.58
CA ASN A 387 -19.48 6.72 13.15
C ASN A 387 -18.09 7.33 12.88
N THR A 388 -17.13 7.06 13.77
CA THR A 388 -15.74 7.55 13.66
C THR A 388 -15.03 6.92 12.48
N ILE A 389 -15.14 5.60 12.31
CA ILE A 389 -14.54 4.86 11.19
C ILE A 389 -15.08 5.36 9.86
N ILE A 390 -16.40 5.46 9.72
CA ILE A 390 -17.07 5.89 8.47
C ILE A 390 -16.67 7.33 8.12
N ALA A 391 -16.68 8.23 9.10
CA ALA A 391 -16.32 9.63 8.86
C ALA A 391 -14.87 9.78 8.38
N ALA A 392 -13.92 9.07 9.01
CA ALA A 392 -12.52 9.11 8.63
C ALA A 392 -12.25 8.42 7.29
N ALA A 393 -12.84 7.24 7.05
CA ALA A 393 -12.74 6.53 5.77
C ALA A 393 -13.34 7.35 4.61
N PHE A 394 -14.48 8.02 4.82
CA PHE A 394 -15.06 8.90 3.81
C PHE A 394 -14.21 10.13 3.56
N LYS A 395 -13.61 10.72 4.60
CA LYS A 395 -12.68 11.82 4.43
C LYS A 395 -11.52 11.41 3.53
N GLU A 396 -10.90 10.26 3.80
CA GLU A 396 -9.79 9.74 3.00
C GLU A 396 -10.20 9.40 1.57
N ALA A 397 -11.20 8.53 1.40
CA ALA A 397 -11.61 8.06 0.09
C ALA A 397 -12.13 9.19 -0.80
N ASN A 398 -12.93 10.10 -0.26
CA ASN A 398 -13.58 11.13 -1.06
C ASN A 398 -12.66 12.33 -1.37
N THR A 399 -11.46 12.42 -0.80
CA THR A 399 -10.47 13.45 -1.15
C THR A 399 -9.27 12.92 -1.91
N THR A 400 -9.03 11.61 -1.86
CA THR A 400 -7.78 11.01 -2.34
C THR A 400 -8.00 9.96 -3.43
N TYR A 401 -9.12 9.23 -3.41
CA TYR A 401 -9.31 8.03 -4.23
C TYR A 401 -10.42 8.19 -5.27
N ALA A 402 -10.15 7.75 -6.50
CA ALA A 402 -11.12 7.74 -7.58
C ALA A 402 -11.99 6.48 -7.53
N VAL A 403 -12.77 6.33 -6.46
CA VAL A 403 -13.64 5.17 -6.27
C VAL A 403 -14.69 5.06 -7.41
N PRO A 404 -15.02 3.85 -7.88
CA PRO A 404 -15.99 3.67 -8.98
C PRO A 404 -17.39 4.13 -8.62
N LYS A 405 -17.76 4.01 -7.34
CA LYS A 405 -19.05 4.42 -6.79
C LYS A 405 -18.85 4.96 -5.39
N TYR A 406 -19.35 6.15 -5.10
CA TYR A 406 -19.32 6.72 -3.75
C TYR A 406 -20.32 6.01 -2.83
N MET A 407 -19.84 5.61 -1.66
CA MET A 407 -20.62 4.91 -0.65
C MET A 407 -21.51 5.91 0.13
N SER A 408 -22.72 5.50 0.45
CA SER A 408 -23.60 6.19 1.41
C SER A 408 -23.30 5.72 2.83
N TYR A 409 -23.79 6.46 3.83
CA TYR A 409 -23.57 6.11 5.23
C TYR A 409 -24.07 4.69 5.57
N ASP A 410 -25.29 4.33 5.17
CA ASP A 410 -25.85 3.02 5.51
C ASP A 410 -25.13 1.87 4.80
N GLU A 411 -24.64 2.09 3.56
CA GLU A 411 -23.80 1.10 2.87
C GLU A 411 -22.47 0.87 3.62
N ALA A 412 -21.89 1.94 4.17
CA ALA A 412 -20.70 1.85 5.01
C ALA A 412 -21.00 1.17 6.36
N GLU A 413 -22.16 1.44 6.95
CA GLU A 413 -22.61 0.76 8.17
C GLU A 413 -22.81 -0.74 7.92
N GLN A 414 -23.43 -1.11 6.80
CA GLN A 414 -23.62 -2.51 6.38
C GLN A 414 -22.27 -3.22 6.17
N LEU A 415 -21.31 -2.55 5.53
CA LEU A 415 -19.94 -3.06 5.39
C LEU A 415 -19.32 -3.36 6.76
N LEU A 416 -19.39 -2.42 7.71
CA LEU A 416 -18.83 -2.64 9.05
C LEU A 416 -19.60 -3.70 9.85
N MET A 417 -20.92 -3.82 9.66
CA MET A 417 -21.71 -4.90 10.26
C MET A 417 -21.27 -6.27 9.73
N ALA A 418 -20.97 -6.40 8.44
CA ALA A 418 -20.49 -7.64 7.85
C ALA A 418 -19.08 -8.04 8.34
N LEU A 419 -18.26 -7.05 8.72
CA LEU A 419 -16.94 -7.28 9.29
C LEU A 419 -16.98 -7.62 10.78
N ALA A 420 -18.01 -7.18 11.51
CA ALA A 420 -18.17 -7.55 12.91
C ALA A 420 -18.46 -9.06 13.00
N ALA A 421 -17.76 -9.77 13.89
CA ALA A 421 -18.05 -11.18 14.12
C ALA A 421 -19.54 -11.36 14.42
N THR A 422 -20.20 -12.31 13.75
CA THR A 422 -21.64 -12.59 13.83
C THR A 422 -22.04 -12.99 15.25
N GLY A 423 -22.24 -11.99 16.10
CA GLY A 423 -22.73 -12.10 17.47
C GLY A 423 -23.73 -11.00 17.84
N MET A 424 -24.12 -10.13 16.91
CA MET A 424 -25.19 -9.16 17.12
C MET A 424 -26.48 -9.70 16.51
N ASN A 425 -27.30 -10.32 17.36
CA ASN A 425 -28.72 -10.59 17.10
C ASN A 425 -29.34 -9.35 16.44
N LEU A 426 -29.72 -9.45 15.17
CA LEU A 426 -30.66 -8.53 14.56
C LEU A 426 -31.98 -8.66 15.33
N PRO A 427 -32.50 -7.61 15.99
CA PRO A 427 -33.85 -7.66 16.52
C PRO A 427 -34.80 -7.88 15.33
N LYS A 428 -35.58 -8.96 15.42
CA LYS A 428 -36.65 -9.31 14.47
C LYS A 428 -37.70 -8.21 14.36
#